data_AF-A0A357T6E1-F1
#
_entry.id   AF-A0A357T6E1-F1
#
_cell.length_a   1.000
_cell.length_b   1.000
_cell.length_c   1.000
_cell.angle_alpha   90.00
_cell.angle_beta   90.00
_cell.angle_gamma   90.00
#
_symmetry.space_group_name_H-M   'P 1'
#
loop_
_entity.id
_entity.type
_entity.pdbx_description
1 polymer ?
#
loop_
_entity_poly.entity_id
_entity_poly.type
_entity_poly.pdbx_seq_one_letter_code
_entity_poly.pdbx_strand_id
1 'polypeptide(L)'
;MKEKVLGIVGGMGPEASARLYMKIIKATKVKKDQDHFRLIIDSNPKIPDRTKAILGQGESPVPEIIATVKNLERMGVDLACIPCITSHYFYEDILRDTNVEIIHALKELKTYIETQYPGVKKIGILATTGTMSTKIFDTHLSGMDILYPDIEIQETHVMEAIYGEGTGIKSGVTEGLPVEKLIYAGEHVIGKGAELVVLGCTEIGLVLQGNSLTKPSVDPMDVMALAMVRKGRSSV
;
A
#
# COMPACT_ATOMS: atom_id res chain seq x y z
N MET A 1 11.20 10.17 26.52
CA MET A 1 10.77 8.82 26.08
C MET A 1 11.57 8.48 24.83
N LYS A 2 12.12 7.27 24.72
CA LYS A 2 12.91 6.87 23.54
C LYS A 2 11.93 6.57 22.40
N GLU A 3 12.02 7.29 21.29
CA GLU A 3 11.23 7.01 20.09
C GLU A 3 11.72 5.72 19.42
N LYS A 4 10.79 5.02 18.76
CA LYS A 4 11.11 3.81 17.98
C LYS A 4 11.95 4.17 16.75
N VAL A 5 12.94 3.34 16.42
CA VAL A 5 13.62 3.38 15.12
C VAL A 5 12.69 2.75 14.07
N LEU A 6 12.38 3.50 13.03
CA LEU A 6 11.48 3.09 11.97
C LEU A 6 12.20 2.33 10.86
N GLY A 7 11.52 1.37 10.23
CA GLY A 7 12.01 0.57 9.12
C GLY A 7 11.08 0.58 7.90
N ILE A 8 11.65 0.56 6.71
CA ILE A 8 10.93 0.26 5.46
C ILE A 8 11.56 -0.98 4.84
N VAL A 9 10.77 -2.05 4.75
CA VAL A 9 11.11 -3.29 4.03
C VAL A 9 10.70 -3.09 2.57
N GLY A 10 11.60 -2.49 1.80
CA GLY A 10 11.33 -1.93 0.49
C GLY A 10 11.73 -2.82 -0.69
N GLY A 11 11.76 -2.23 -1.88
CA GLY A 11 12.16 -2.87 -3.13
C GLY A 11 11.02 -3.48 -3.95
N MET A 12 9.77 -3.37 -3.47
CA MET A 12 8.61 -4.09 -4.03
C MET A 12 7.48 -3.17 -4.57
N GLY A 13 7.74 -2.03 -5.22
CA GLY A 13 8.97 -1.63 -5.92
C GLY A 13 9.85 -0.60 -5.19
N PRO A 14 11.03 -0.26 -5.76
CA PRO A 14 11.92 0.77 -5.21
C PRO A 14 11.24 2.14 -5.06
N GLU A 15 10.47 2.56 -6.07
CA GLU A 15 9.77 3.85 -6.02
C GLU A 15 8.74 3.92 -4.91
N ALA A 16 7.92 2.86 -4.73
CA ALA A 16 6.98 2.76 -3.61
C ALA A 16 7.68 2.90 -2.24
N SER A 17 8.92 2.40 -2.13
CA SER A 17 9.72 2.50 -0.92
C SER A 17 10.15 3.94 -0.63
N ALA A 18 10.67 4.64 -1.65
CA ALA A 18 11.00 6.06 -1.54
C ALA A 18 9.75 6.91 -1.23
N ARG A 19 8.61 6.59 -1.83
CA ARG A 19 7.36 7.32 -1.61
C ARG A 19 6.79 7.14 -0.22
N LEU A 20 6.84 5.93 0.34
CA LEU A 20 6.45 5.73 1.73
C LEU A 20 7.33 6.56 2.67
N TYR A 21 8.64 6.64 2.42
CA TYR A 21 9.52 7.52 3.20
C TYR A 21 9.08 8.99 3.13
N MET A 22 8.81 9.50 1.92
CA MET A 22 8.31 10.86 1.74
C MET A 22 6.97 11.10 2.44
N LYS A 23 6.05 10.12 2.43
CA LYS A 23 4.77 10.20 3.14
C LYS A 23 4.96 10.21 4.66
N ILE A 24 5.89 9.42 5.20
CA ILE A 24 6.24 9.44 6.63
C ILE A 24 6.80 10.81 7.03
N ILE A 25 7.71 11.39 6.22
CA ILE A 25 8.22 12.75 6.47
C ILE A 25 7.06 13.76 6.54
N LYS A 26 6.17 13.76 5.55
CA LYS A 26 5.01 14.70 5.49
C LYS A 26 4.01 14.50 6.62
N ALA A 27 3.82 13.26 7.07
CA ALA A 27 2.96 12.90 8.19
C ALA A 27 3.58 13.29 9.55
N THR A 28 4.91 13.35 9.64
CA THR A 28 5.63 13.73 10.86
C THR A 28 5.61 15.25 11.03
N LYS A 29 4.68 15.77 11.84
CA LYS A 29 4.64 17.20 12.18
C LYS A 29 5.73 17.55 13.18
N VAL A 30 6.70 18.37 12.76
CA VAL A 30 7.92 18.72 13.50
C VAL A 30 8.31 20.19 13.28
N LYS A 31 9.23 20.72 14.11
CA LYS A 31 9.74 22.10 14.00
C LYS A 31 11.15 22.18 13.43
N LYS A 32 11.94 21.12 13.55
CA LYS A 32 13.32 21.01 13.09
C LYS A 32 13.66 19.57 12.70
N ASP A 33 14.76 19.39 11.99
CA ASP A 33 15.16 18.10 11.43
C ASP A 33 15.33 17.01 12.50
N GLN A 34 15.86 17.34 13.68
CA GLN A 34 16.15 16.38 14.75
C GLN A 34 14.89 15.83 15.43
N ASP A 35 13.72 16.41 15.17
CA ASP A 35 12.45 15.89 15.67
C ASP A 35 11.85 14.82 14.74
N HIS A 36 12.47 14.54 13.58
CA HIS A 36 12.10 13.40 12.74
C HIS A 36 12.62 12.08 13.30
N PHE A 37 11.91 11.00 13.01
CA PHE A 37 12.35 9.65 13.40
C PHE A 37 13.67 9.27 12.73
N ARG A 38 14.52 8.56 13.48
CA ARG A 38 15.54 7.72 12.87
C ARG A 38 14.83 6.63 12.06
N LEU A 39 15.07 6.60 10.75
CA LEU A 39 14.44 5.65 9.83
C LEU A 39 15.49 4.97 8.95
N ILE A 40 15.34 3.67 8.75
CA ILE A 40 16.21 2.84 7.92
C ILE A 40 15.39 2.20 6.80
N ILE A 41 15.90 2.26 5.57
CA ILE A 41 15.26 1.65 4.40
C ILE A 41 16.19 0.55 3.90
N ASP A 42 15.69 -0.69 3.87
CA ASP A 42 16.32 -1.77 3.12
C ASP A 42 15.47 -2.02 1.87
N SER A 43 15.90 -1.45 0.74
CA SER A 43 15.19 -1.56 -0.53
C SER A 43 15.80 -2.68 -1.36
N ASN A 44 15.21 -3.89 -1.27
CA ASN A 44 15.67 -5.08 -1.98
C ASN A 44 14.78 -5.41 -3.21
N PRO A 45 15.11 -4.92 -4.41
CA PRO A 45 14.37 -5.26 -5.63
C PRO A 45 14.63 -6.68 -6.15
N LYS A 46 15.45 -7.49 -5.46
CA LYS A 46 15.69 -8.89 -5.81
C LYS A 46 14.63 -9.84 -5.22
N ILE A 47 13.75 -9.35 -4.35
CA ILE A 47 12.62 -10.11 -3.83
C ILE A 47 11.75 -10.58 -5.01
N PRO A 48 11.48 -11.90 -5.14
CA PRO A 48 10.62 -12.46 -6.18
C PRO A 48 9.26 -11.78 -6.32
N ASP A 49 8.65 -11.93 -7.50
CA ASP A 49 7.35 -11.33 -7.79
C ASP A 49 6.23 -11.97 -6.95
N ARG A 50 5.53 -11.15 -6.17
CA ARG A 50 4.50 -11.60 -5.23
C ARG A 50 3.30 -12.21 -5.97
N THR A 51 2.88 -11.61 -7.08
CA THR A 51 1.71 -12.07 -7.83
C THR A 51 1.97 -13.44 -8.45
N LYS A 52 3.13 -13.62 -9.10
CA LYS A 52 3.53 -14.92 -9.66
C LYS A 52 3.61 -16.01 -8.60
N ALA A 53 4.16 -15.70 -7.43
CA ALA A 53 4.25 -16.65 -6.32
C ALA A 53 2.86 -17.10 -5.83
N ILE A 54 1.93 -16.16 -5.64
CA ILE A 54 0.56 -16.45 -5.19
C ILE A 54 -0.19 -17.31 -6.22
N LEU A 55 0.06 -17.09 -7.51
CA LEU A 55 -0.51 -17.88 -8.61
C LEU A 55 0.18 -19.25 -8.81
N GLY A 56 1.20 -19.59 -8.02
CA GLY A 56 1.98 -20.83 -8.16
C GLY A 56 2.89 -20.87 -9.40
N GLN A 57 3.20 -19.71 -9.96
CA GLN A 57 3.97 -19.54 -11.21
C GLN A 57 5.37 -18.96 -10.98
N GLY A 58 5.77 -18.79 -9.72
CA GLY A 58 7.04 -18.15 -9.37
C GLY A 58 7.57 -18.60 -8.01
N GLU A 59 8.81 -18.22 -7.73
CA GLU A 59 9.47 -18.44 -6.45
C GLU A 59 8.78 -17.66 -5.33
N SER A 60 8.74 -18.24 -4.12
CA SER A 60 8.21 -17.56 -2.95
C SER A 60 9.05 -16.32 -2.59
N PRO A 61 8.43 -15.15 -2.35
CA PRO A 61 9.14 -13.95 -1.93
C PRO A 61 9.53 -13.99 -0.45
N VAL A 62 8.96 -14.92 0.33
CA VAL A 62 9.07 -14.96 1.79
C VAL A 62 10.51 -15.03 2.30
N PRO A 63 11.40 -15.89 1.78
CA PRO A 63 12.79 -15.97 2.28
C PRO A 63 13.53 -14.64 2.15
N GLU A 64 13.39 -13.96 1.01
CA GLU A 64 14.03 -12.67 0.75
C GLU A 64 13.42 -11.53 1.57
N ILE A 65 12.10 -11.56 1.80
CA ILE A 65 11.44 -10.59 2.70
C ILE A 65 11.96 -10.78 4.14
N ILE A 66 12.03 -12.03 4.64
CA ILE A 66 12.55 -12.32 5.98
C ILE A 66 14.01 -11.88 6.09
N ALA A 67 14.85 -12.15 5.08
CA ALA A 67 16.24 -11.70 5.08
C ALA A 67 16.35 -10.16 5.17
N THR A 68 15.49 -9.45 4.44
CA THR A 68 15.39 -7.98 4.45
C THR A 68 14.93 -7.47 5.82
N VAL A 69 13.94 -8.10 6.47
CA VAL A 69 13.52 -7.76 7.83
C VAL A 69 14.65 -8.01 8.84
N LYS A 70 15.35 -9.14 8.74
CA LYS A 70 16.49 -9.48 9.61
C LYS A 70 17.68 -8.52 9.46
N ASN A 71 17.87 -7.92 8.28
CA ASN A 71 18.84 -6.82 8.12
C ASN A 71 18.42 -5.61 8.97
N LEU A 72 17.16 -5.20 8.88
CA LEU A 72 16.62 -4.07 9.65
C LEU A 72 16.68 -4.34 11.16
N GLU A 73 16.38 -5.57 11.60
CA GLU A 73 16.56 -6.01 12.99
C GLU A 73 17.99 -5.79 13.49
N ARG A 74 18.99 -6.25 12.71
CA ARG A 74 20.41 -6.05 13.06
C ARG A 74 20.81 -4.59 13.12
N MET A 75 20.12 -3.71 12.41
CA MET A 75 20.34 -2.27 12.44
C MET A 75 19.57 -1.56 13.57
N GLY A 76 18.82 -2.31 14.39
CA GLY A 76 18.11 -1.80 15.55
C GLY A 76 16.79 -1.13 15.22
N VAL A 77 16.11 -1.52 14.13
CA VAL A 77 14.72 -1.12 13.85
C VAL A 77 13.80 -1.73 14.90
N ASP A 78 12.85 -0.93 15.40
CA ASP A 78 11.84 -1.36 16.38
C ASP A 78 10.47 -1.60 15.71
N LEU A 79 10.15 -0.83 14.66
CA LEU A 79 8.87 -0.86 13.94
C LEU A 79 9.11 -0.70 12.44
N ALA A 80 8.60 -1.62 11.63
CA ALA A 80 8.75 -1.61 10.19
C ALA A 80 7.40 -1.60 9.44
N CYS A 81 7.46 -1.24 8.16
CA CYS A 81 6.34 -1.33 7.23
C CYS A 81 6.79 -1.84 5.86
N ILE A 82 5.89 -2.56 5.17
CA ILE A 82 6.10 -3.08 3.82
C ILE A 82 5.22 -2.28 2.84
N PRO A 83 5.78 -1.38 2.01
CA PRO A 83 5.04 -0.58 1.02
C PRO A 83 4.65 -1.41 -0.23
N CYS A 84 4.03 -2.56 -0.02
CA CYS A 84 3.56 -3.45 -1.08
C CYS A 84 2.34 -4.22 -0.59
N ILE A 85 1.15 -3.90 -1.10
CA ILE A 85 -0.10 -4.54 -0.66
C ILE A 85 -0.08 -6.05 -0.86
N THR A 86 0.42 -6.53 -2.00
CA THR A 86 0.46 -7.97 -2.30
C THR A 86 1.40 -8.74 -1.37
N SER A 87 2.46 -8.11 -0.84
CA SER A 87 3.35 -8.76 0.13
C SER A 87 2.66 -9.06 1.47
N HIS A 88 1.57 -8.34 1.82
CA HIS A 88 0.79 -8.64 3.03
C HIS A 88 0.00 -9.96 2.93
N TYR A 89 -0.09 -10.57 1.74
CA TYR A 89 -0.60 -11.94 1.62
C TYR A 89 0.24 -12.94 2.42
N PHE A 90 1.56 -12.70 2.49
CA PHE A 90 2.52 -13.55 3.18
C PHE A 90 2.81 -13.09 4.61
N TYR A 91 1.99 -12.18 5.16
CA TYR A 91 2.27 -11.50 6.42
C TYR A 91 2.53 -12.47 7.58
N GLU A 92 1.69 -13.49 7.74
CA GLU A 92 1.84 -14.48 8.81
C GLU A 92 3.10 -15.35 8.64
N ASP A 93 3.47 -15.68 7.40
CA ASP A 93 4.71 -16.44 7.14
C ASP A 93 5.95 -15.61 7.42
N ILE A 94 5.92 -14.30 7.12
CA ILE A 94 7.01 -13.37 7.45
C ILE A 94 7.17 -13.27 8.97
N LEU A 95 6.07 -13.10 9.71
CA LEU A 95 6.12 -12.92 11.17
C LEU A 95 6.65 -14.13 11.94
N ARG A 96 6.55 -15.35 11.40
CA ARG A 96 7.07 -16.55 12.07
C ARG A 96 8.57 -16.51 12.33
N ASP A 97 9.31 -15.79 11.49
CA ASP A 97 10.78 -15.78 11.49
C ASP A 97 11.37 -14.39 11.79
N THR A 98 10.56 -13.43 12.24
CA THR A 98 10.97 -12.04 12.51
C THR A 98 10.44 -11.56 13.85
N ASN A 99 11.22 -10.72 14.54
CA ASN A 99 10.89 -10.14 15.84
C ASN A 99 10.50 -8.65 15.76
N VAL A 100 10.85 -7.94 14.67
CA VAL A 100 10.43 -6.55 14.47
C VAL A 100 8.90 -6.47 14.36
N GLU A 101 8.30 -5.46 15.02
CA GLU A 101 6.89 -5.15 14.81
C GLU A 101 6.71 -4.69 13.36
N ILE A 102 5.93 -5.41 12.55
CA ILE A 102 5.60 -5.02 11.18
C ILE A 102 4.17 -4.49 11.13
N ILE A 103 3.96 -3.32 10.54
CA ILE A 103 2.61 -2.80 10.31
C ILE A 103 1.92 -3.62 9.24
N HIS A 104 0.75 -4.16 9.57
CA HIS A 104 -0.13 -4.78 8.59
C HIS A 104 -0.97 -3.70 7.89
N ALA A 105 -0.68 -3.44 6.61
CA ALA A 105 -1.27 -2.33 5.85
C ALA A 105 -2.81 -2.38 5.83
N LEU A 106 -3.38 -3.55 5.57
CA LEU A 106 -4.84 -3.69 5.44
C LEU A 106 -5.59 -3.65 6.77
N LYS A 107 -4.99 -4.11 7.89
CA LYS A 107 -5.58 -3.96 9.22
C LYS A 107 -5.64 -2.47 9.60
N GLU A 108 -4.55 -1.74 9.37
CA GLU A 108 -4.52 -0.28 9.58
C GLU A 108 -5.50 0.46 8.65
N LEU A 109 -5.60 0.04 7.38
CA LEU A 109 -6.58 0.59 6.45
C LEU A 109 -8.01 0.40 6.96
N LYS A 110 -8.36 -0.80 7.43
CA LYS A 110 -9.68 -1.08 8.00
C LYS A 110 -9.99 -0.15 9.15
N THR A 111 -9.10 -0.09 10.15
CA THR A 111 -9.25 0.78 11.33
C THR A 111 -9.37 2.24 10.93
N TYR A 112 -8.57 2.69 9.95
CA TYR A 112 -8.63 4.05 9.44
C TYR A 112 -9.99 4.36 8.82
N ILE A 113 -10.51 3.49 7.95
CA ILE A 113 -11.82 3.67 7.32
C ILE A 113 -12.94 3.70 8.37
N GLU A 114 -12.96 2.72 9.28
CA GLU A 114 -13.96 2.64 10.36
C GLU A 114 -13.97 3.89 11.26
N THR A 115 -12.80 4.50 11.47
CA THR A 115 -12.66 5.68 12.34
C THR A 115 -12.96 6.99 11.62
N GLN A 116 -12.43 7.17 10.40
CA GLN A 116 -12.48 8.45 9.68
C GLN A 116 -13.74 8.60 8.81
N TYR A 117 -14.34 7.48 8.41
CA TYR A 117 -15.54 7.45 7.57
C TYR A 117 -16.63 6.60 8.22
N PRO A 118 -17.08 6.97 9.44
CA PRO A 118 -18.07 6.19 10.16
C PRO A 118 -19.35 6.05 9.33
N GLY A 119 -19.82 4.81 9.18
CA GLY A 119 -21.04 4.50 8.45
C GLY A 119 -20.85 4.13 6.97
N VAL A 120 -19.64 4.29 6.40
CA VAL A 120 -19.32 3.74 5.08
C VAL A 120 -19.39 2.22 5.13
N LYS A 121 -20.14 1.63 4.19
CA LYS A 121 -20.31 0.17 4.07
C LYS A 121 -19.81 -0.36 2.74
N LYS A 122 -19.88 0.42 1.66
CA LYS A 122 -19.47 -0.01 0.31
C LYS A 122 -18.16 0.65 -0.10
N ILE A 123 -17.14 -0.17 -0.34
CA ILE A 123 -15.79 0.29 -0.68
C ILE A 123 -15.44 -0.13 -2.11
N GLY A 124 -15.17 0.85 -2.97
CA GLY A 124 -14.58 0.63 -4.28
C GLY A 124 -13.08 0.36 -4.14
N ILE A 125 -12.53 -0.62 -4.85
CA ILE A 125 -11.09 -0.90 -4.85
C ILE A 125 -10.55 -0.76 -6.27
N LEU A 126 -9.58 0.14 -6.46
CA LEU A 126 -8.75 0.16 -7.65
C LEU A 126 -7.41 -0.49 -7.32
N ALA A 127 -7.14 -1.68 -7.85
CA ALA A 127 -5.89 -2.40 -7.63
C ALA A 127 -5.53 -3.22 -8.86
N THR A 128 -4.34 -3.82 -8.88
CA THR A 128 -3.96 -4.72 -9.98
C THR A 128 -4.88 -5.95 -10.01
N THR A 129 -5.09 -6.55 -11.18
CA THR A 129 -5.83 -7.82 -11.33
C THR A 129 -5.21 -8.92 -10.47
N GLY A 130 -3.87 -8.94 -10.37
CA GLY A 130 -3.14 -9.79 -9.44
C GLY A 130 -3.62 -9.61 -8.00
N THR A 131 -3.62 -8.38 -7.48
CA THR A 131 -4.12 -8.07 -6.14
C THR A 131 -5.58 -8.50 -5.94
N MET A 132 -6.46 -8.21 -6.91
CA MET A 132 -7.87 -8.58 -6.85
C MET A 132 -8.07 -10.09 -6.77
N SER A 133 -7.31 -10.86 -7.56
CA SER A 133 -7.42 -12.33 -7.60
C SER A 133 -7.11 -12.99 -6.24
N THR A 134 -6.29 -12.35 -5.41
CA THR A 134 -5.94 -12.84 -4.07
C THR A 134 -7.06 -12.62 -3.04
N LYS A 135 -8.04 -11.75 -3.33
CA LYS A 135 -9.09 -11.32 -2.39
C LYS A 135 -8.56 -10.78 -1.06
N ILE A 136 -7.35 -10.22 -1.07
CA ILE A 136 -6.69 -9.75 0.15
C ILE A 136 -7.45 -8.58 0.79
N PHE A 137 -8.04 -7.68 0.00
CA PHE A 137 -8.89 -6.60 0.51
C PHE A 137 -10.20 -7.15 1.08
N ASP A 138 -10.88 -8.05 0.38
CA ASP A 138 -12.12 -8.70 0.85
C ASP A 138 -11.92 -9.37 2.20
N THR A 139 -10.78 -10.06 2.36
CA THR A 139 -10.43 -10.76 3.59
C THR A 139 -10.21 -9.79 4.76
N HIS A 140 -9.49 -8.69 4.54
CA HIS A 140 -9.06 -7.80 5.62
C HIS A 140 -10.00 -6.62 5.89
N LEU A 141 -10.85 -6.25 4.92
CA LEU A 141 -11.92 -5.27 5.07
C LEU A 141 -13.27 -5.95 5.32
N SER A 142 -13.26 -7.14 5.92
CA SER A 142 -14.47 -7.90 6.26
C SER A 142 -15.46 -7.05 7.05
N GLY A 143 -16.74 -7.11 6.66
CA GLY A 143 -17.80 -6.26 7.21
C GLY A 143 -18.10 -5.02 6.37
N MET A 144 -17.31 -4.78 5.32
CA MET A 144 -17.59 -3.84 4.24
C MET A 144 -17.85 -4.60 2.94
N ASP A 145 -18.76 -4.10 2.11
CA ASP A 145 -19.06 -4.62 0.78
C ASP A 145 -18.01 -4.10 -0.20
N ILE A 146 -17.17 -5.01 -0.70
CA ILE A 146 -16.08 -4.66 -1.62
C ILE A 146 -16.58 -4.67 -3.06
N LEU A 147 -16.37 -3.56 -3.76
CA LEU A 147 -16.75 -3.34 -5.15
C LEU A 147 -15.49 -3.16 -6.00
N TYR A 148 -15.36 -4.01 -7.01
CA TYR A 148 -14.30 -3.89 -8.01
C TYR A 148 -14.86 -3.36 -9.33
N PRO A 149 -14.02 -2.77 -10.20
CA PRO A 149 -14.40 -2.51 -11.57
C PRO A 149 -14.84 -3.80 -12.27
N ASP A 150 -15.74 -3.69 -13.24
CA ASP A 150 -16.07 -4.81 -14.11
C ASP A 150 -14.83 -5.27 -14.88
N ILE A 151 -14.78 -6.56 -15.27
CA ILE A 151 -13.57 -7.18 -15.82
C ILE A 151 -12.99 -6.42 -17.02
N GLU A 152 -13.84 -5.90 -17.90
CA GLU A 152 -13.40 -5.10 -19.05
C GLU A 152 -12.74 -3.79 -18.62
N ILE A 153 -13.32 -3.08 -17.65
CA ILE A 153 -12.79 -1.81 -17.13
C ILE A 153 -11.52 -2.07 -16.31
N GLN A 154 -11.48 -3.18 -15.57
CA GLN A 154 -10.29 -3.58 -14.83
C GLN A 154 -9.08 -3.73 -15.75
N GLU A 155 -9.24 -4.41 -16.90
CA GLU A 155 -8.14 -4.60 -17.84
C GLU A 155 -7.85 -3.33 -18.65
N THR A 156 -8.86 -2.75 -19.29
CA THR A 156 -8.69 -1.63 -20.23
C THR A 156 -8.43 -0.29 -19.55
N HIS A 157 -8.80 -0.10 -18.28
CA HIS A 157 -8.60 1.16 -17.57
C HIS A 157 -7.58 1.02 -16.46
N VAL A 158 -7.79 0.11 -15.50
CA VAL A 158 -6.89 0.01 -14.34
C VAL A 158 -5.54 -0.59 -14.73
N MET A 159 -5.52 -1.76 -15.38
CA MET A 159 -4.27 -2.43 -15.75
C MET A 159 -3.50 -1.66 -16.82
N GLU A 160 -4.16 -1.15 -17.87
CA GLU A 160 -3.51 -0.29 -18.87
C GLU A 160 -2.98 1.02 -18.28
N ALA A 161 -3.70 1.68 -17.36
CA ALA A 161 -3.18 2.88 -16.71
C ALA A 161 -1.90 2.58 -15.90
N ILE A 162 -1.81 1.40 -15.27
CA ILE A 162 -0.63 1.02 -14.49
C ILE A 162 0.52 0.55 -15.40
N TYR A 163 0.25 -0.34 -16.35
CA TYR A 163 1.25 -1.12 -17.08
C TYR A 163 1.36 -0.81 -18.58
N GLY A 164 0.51 0.04 -19.14
CA GLY A 164 0.49 0.35 -20.58
C GLY A 164 1.89 0.68 -21.10
N GLU A 165 2.32 -0.02 -22.14
CA GLU A 165 3.63 0.19 -22.74
C GLU A 165 3.70 1.60 -23.35
N GLY A 166 4.68 2.40 -22.91
CA GLY A 166 4.84 3.80 -23.33
C GLY A 166 3.71 4.76 -22.91
N THR A 167 2.69 4.27 -22.20
CA THR A 167 1.47 5.04 -21.88
C THR A 167 1.08 4.98 -20.41
N GLY A 168 1.46 3.94 -19.68
CA GLY A 168 1.10 3.71 -18.28
C GLY A 168 2.07 4.33 -17.28
N ILE A 169 1.66 4.34 -16.03
CA ILE A 169 2.38 4.94 -14.89
C ILE A 169 3.76 4.30 -14.70
N LYS A 170 3.87 2.98 -14.86
CA LYS A 170 5.15 2.27 -14.77
C LYS A 170 6.12 2.58 -15.93
N SER A 171 5.61 3.13 -17.02
CA SER A 171 6.42 3.66 -18.13
C SER A 171 6.82 5.12 -17.90
N GLY A 172 6.53 5.70 -16.73
CA GLY A 172 6.84 7.09 -16.37
C GLY A 172 5.76 8.11 -16.74
N VAL A 173 4.60 7.66 -17.27
CA VAL A 173 3.51 8.56 -17.65
C VAL A 173 2.57 8.77 -16.47
N THR A 174 2.70 9.90 -15.78
CA THR A 174 1.93 10.23 -14.57
C THR A 174 0.84 11.27 -14.78
N GLU A 175 0.58 11.67 -16.03
CA GLU A 175 -0.41 12.68 -16.41
C GLU A 175 -1.19 12.21 -17.64
N GLY A 176 -2.33 12.85 -17.94
CA GLY A 176 -3.14 12.54 -19.12
C GLY A 176 -3.82 11.17 -19.02
N LEU A 177 -3.61 10.31 -20.04
CA LEU A 177 -4.39 9.10 -20.29
C LEU A 177 -4.49 8.13 -19.08
N PRO A 178 -3.42 7.81 -18.33
CA PRO A 178 -3.54 6.96 -17.14
C PRO A 178 -4.44 7.55 -16.06
N VAL A 179 -4.40 8.88 -15.89
CA VAL A 179 -5.22 9.58 -14.90
C VAL A 179 -6.69 9.52 -15.31
N GLU A 180 -6.98 9.81 -16.57
CA GLU A 180 -8.34 9.72 -17.13
C GLU A 180 -8.92 8.31 -17.00
N LYS A 181 -8.13 7.28 -17.33
CA LYS A 181 -8.51 5.88 -17.17
C LYS A 181 -8.82 5.52 -15.72
N LEU A 182 -7.99 5.95 -14.77
CA LEU A 182 -8.20 5.66 -13.35
C LEU A 182 -9.37 6.43 -12.75
N ILE A 183 -9.60 7.69 -13.18
CA ILE A 183 -10.80 8.45 -12.81
C ILE A 183 -12.04 7.71 -13.31
N TYR A 184 -12.05 7.28 -14.57
CA TYR A 184 -13.18 6.51 -15.12
C TYR A 184 -13.44 5.23 -14.33
N ALA A 185 -12.40 4.45 -14.02
CA ALA A 185 -12.56 3.23 -13.22
C ALA A 185 -13.05 3.52 -11.80
N GLY A 186 -12.59 4.62 -11.18
CA GLY A 186 -13.06 5.10 -9.88
C GLY A 186 -14.53 5.50 -9.90
N GLU A 187 -14.94 6.30 -10.89
CA GLU A 187 -16.34 6.70 -11.06
C GLU A 187 -17.24 5.51 -11.40
N HIS A 188 -16.74 4.51 -12.10
CA HIS A 188 -17.47 3.29 -12.38
C HIS A 188 -17.80 2.51 -11.09
N VAL A 189 -16.85 2.31 -10.17
CA VAL A 189 -17.16 1.66 -8.88
C VAL A 189 -18.05 2.52 -7.98
N ILE A 190 -17.95 3.85 -8.09
CA ILE A 190 -18.89 4.79 -7.43
C ILE A 190 -20.30 4.63 -8.00
N GLY A 191 -20.46 4.51 -9.31
CA GLY A 191 -21.74 4.22 -9.97
C GLY A 191 -22.35 2.88 -9.54
N LYS A 192 -21.52 1.91 -9.15
CA LYS A 192 -21.94 0.64 -8.53
C LYS A 192 -22.31 0.77 -7.04
N GLY A 193 -22.20 1.97 -6.48
CA GLY A 193 -22.59 2.30 -5.12
C GLY A 193 -21.45 2.38 -4.12
N ALA A 194 -20.18 2.46 -4.56
CA ALA A 194 -19.08 2.73 -3.65
C ALA A 194 -19.24 4.10 -2.99
N GLU A 195 -19.08 4.15 -1.67
CA GLU A 195 -19.17 5.37 -0.87
C GLU A 195 -17.78 5.97 -0.60
N LEU A 196 -16.75 5.13 -0.73
CA LEU A 196 -15.34 5.46 -0.62
C LEU A 196 -14.54 4.57 -1.58
N VAL A 197 -13.46 5.10 -2.17
CA VAL A 197 -12.58 4.34 -3.07
C VAL A 197 -11.18 4.18 -2.49
N VAL A 198 -10.69 2.95 -2.38
CA VAL A 198 -9.29 2.68 -2.00
C VAL A 198 -8.42 2.64 -3.25
N LEU A 199 -7.35 3.43 -3.23
CA LEU A 199 -6.29 3.45 -4.23
C LEU A 199 -5.30 2.30 -3.94
N GLY A 200 -5.77 1.07 -4.11
CA GLY A 200 -5.13 -0.18 -3.65
C GLY A 200 -3.86 -0.61 -4.38
N CYS A 201 -3.29 0.24 -5.23
CA CYS A 201 -2.01 0.03 -5.90
C CYS A 201 -1.17 1.30 -5.77
N THR A 202 0.12 1.14 -5.48
CA THR A 202 1.01 2.25 -5.15
C THR A 202 1.14 3.27 -6.28
N GLU A 203 1.06 2.81 -7.53
CA GLU A 203 1.08 3.60 -8.74
C GLU A 203 -0.19 4.46 -8.88
N ILE A 204 -1.36 3.96 -8.48
CA ILE A 204 -2.61 4.73 -8.55
C ILE A 204 -2.53 5.96 -7.65
N GLY A 205 -1.98 5.81 -6.44
CA GLY A 205 -1.72 6.93 -5.54
C GLY A 205 -0.64 7.90 -6.01
N LEU A 206 0.06 7.67 -7.15
CA LEU A 206 0.89 8.70 -7.80
C LEU A 206 0.04 9.79 -8.42
N VAL A 207 -1.04 9.39 -9.07
CA VAL A 207 -1.78 10.25 -9.99
C VAL A 207 -3.15 10.62 -9.47
N LEU A 208 -3.72 9.82 -8.57
CA LEU A 208 -4.97 10.13 -7.87
C LEU A 208 -4.71 10.51 -6.40
N GLN A 209 -5.53 11.43 -5.92
CA GLN A 209 -5.55 11.93 -4.54
C GLN A 209 -6.98 11.88 -3.97
N GLY A 210 -7.12 12.20 -2.68
CA GLY A 210 -8.36 12.06 -1.90
C GLY A 210 -9.60 12.75 -2.50
N ASN A 211 -9.40 13.76 -3.35
CA ASN A 211 -10.44 14.56 -4.01
C ASN A 211 -10.46 14.40 -5.55
N SER A 212 -9.74 13.41 -6.10
CA SER A 212 -9.72 13.17 -7.56
C SER A 212 -11.01 12.55 -8.10
N LEU A 213 -11.87 12.03 -7.21
CA LEU A 213 -13.14 11.36 -7.56
C LEU A 213 -14.31 12.11 -6.91
N THR A 214 -15.53 11.81 -7.37
CA THR A 214 -16.78 12.38 -6.81
C THR A 214 -17.07 11.89 -5.38
N LYS A 215 -16.43 10.80 -4.96
CA LYS A 215 -16.42 10.28 -3.57
C LYS A 215 -15.02 10.33 -2.97
N PRO A 216 -14.89 10.35 -1.64
CA PRO A 216 -13.58 10.30 -0.99
C PRO A 216 -12.77 9.09 -1.45
N SER A 217 -11.46 9.29 -1.62
CA SER A 217 -10.52 8.19 -1.85
C SER A 217 -9.45 8.11 -0.78
N VAL A 218 -8.94 6.90 -0.54
CA VAL A 218 -7.92 6.60 0.48
C VAL A 218 -6.77 5.82 -0.16
N ASP A 219 -5.56 6.36 -0.05
CA ASP A 219 -4.32 5.64 -0.38
C ASP A 219 -3.83 4.85 0.85
N PRO A 220 -3.75 3.51 0.78
CA PRO A 220 -3.19 2.71 1.87
C PRO A 220 -1.78 3.12 2.30
N MET A 221 -0.96 3.72 1.42
CA MET A 221 0.36 4.24 1.81
C MET A 221 0.26 5.44 2.73
N ASP A 222 -0.74 6.30 2.58
CA ASP A 222 -0.95 7.42 3.51
C ASP A 222 -1.36 6.88 4.88
N VAL A 223 -2.24 5.88 4.91
CA VAL A 223 -2.64 5.21 6.15
C VAL A 223 -1.45 4.53 6.83
N MET A 224 -0.61 3.81 6.07
CA MET A 224 0.61 3.21 6.59
C MET A 224 1.57 4.26 7.16
N ALA A 225 1.77 5.39 6.47
CA ALA A 225 2.62 6.47 6.96
C ALA A 225 2.08 7.07 8.27
N LEU A 226 0.77 7.32 8.37
CA LEU A 226 0.13 7.78 9.59
C LEU A 226 0.27 6.76 10.74
N ALA A 227 0.12 5.47 10.44
CA ALA A 227 0.29 4.40 11.41
C ALA A 227 1.74 4.31 11.91
N MET A 228 2.73 4.43 11.02
CA MET A 228 4.16 4.48 11.38
C MET A 228 4.46 5.64 12.33
N VAL A 229 3.95 6.85 12.04
CA VAL A 229 4.15 8.03 12.91
C VAL A 229 3.46 7.84 14.26
N ARG A 230 2.22 7.34 14.28
CA ARG A 230 1.44 7.12 15.50
C ARG A 230 2.10 6.09 16.42
N LYS A 231 2.44 4.91 15.87
CA LYS A 231 3.07 3.82 16.62
C LYS A 231 4.53 4.13 16.96
N GLY A 232 5.25 4.89 16.12
CA GLY A 232 6.63 5.29 16.38
C GLY A 232 6.80 6.22 17.59
N ARG A 233 5.78 7.04 17.89
CA ARG A 233 5.71 7.90 19.08
C ARG A 233 5.24 7.18 20.34
N SER A 234 4.67 5.99 20.20
CA SER A 234 4.23 5.19 21.34
C SER A 234 5.47 4.62 22.02
N SER A 235 5.64 4.85 23.32
CA SER A 235 6.80 4.37 24.08
C SER A 235 7.02 2.87 23.88
N VAL A 236 8.29 2.45 23.81
CA VAL A 236 8.72 1.05 23.98
C VAL A 236 8.57 0.65 25.44
#